data_AF-A0A7D9K2T4-F1
#
_entry.id   AF-A0A7D9K2T4-F1
#
_cell.length_a   1.000
_cell.length_b   1.000
_cell.length_c   1.000
_cell.angle_alpha   90.00
_cell.angle_beta   90.00
_cell.angle_gamma   90.00
#
_symmetry.space_group_name_H-M   'P 1'
#
loop_
_entity.id
_entity.type
_entity.pdbx_description
1 polymer ?
#
loop_
_entity_poly.entity_id
_entity_poly.type
_entity_poly.pdbx_seq_one_letter_code
_entity_poly.pdbx_strand_id
1 'polypeptide(L)'
;MSAEYRNPTEVEVNKIISAENVQQRNQALLAGDLLKAMDITACLAAEKHAKLPCVTLMMDDLVVNENLLHGQVLNVKAKLTRAFGSSMEVVVEASIEDMFKHERVQICKAYFVFVALAKVGKAKLTHLDPVTMDERLEYALAYERRKLRYAARNAAKAKSANKGSSSDTPIVQSDGQASQTGSPEVPMSLTVVESVELVLPSQANHHQTTFGGQIMAWLVSTCTIAASRLCQTRPSIIEVTGVHFLAKSTVGDRLVFKAMVNKTFDDNSFEVGCRVESSTLEGKTAHINSAYLTFAVFDQNKQRQQVPVVKATTSEQVRQQANAVGRRNAEVQKDKILGAIGPALSVLWTAKISDVLAFHNVSAFKKLCHLDTWQEISKEDGCVLSTCKQDELTCVKLEATIAKPAVDVFKAVQLITRASWDPIITKSDVVRKVDDDDSIVHIVMATNPPGQSSPDKSPTKPSDLLLLESTRPAVGNDGHVIAYRSITMKSYPVSDQYERKENLTSGFMIGQSASDPNQSTLIYINQITKQVAEFLFKDLKGGSKVYAERIKKLREYLKVQIVTFPDIPTVEDILSSTSSIVKVETILSTDS
;
A
#
# COMPACT_ATOMS: atom_id res chain seq x y z
N MET A 1 16.88 -22.27 21.15
CA MET A 1 16.78 -21.50 19.90
C MET A 1 15.59 -22.04 19.12
N SER A 2 14.41 -21.43 19.26
CA SER A 2 13.27 -21.76 18.40
C SER A 2 13.61 -21.31 16.99
N ALA A 3 13.57 -22.21 16.01
CA ALA A 3 13.78 -21.84 14.61
C ALA A 3 12.80 -20.70 14.26
N GLU A 4 13.33 -19.56 13.80
CA GLU A 4 12.50 -18.46 13.29
C GLU A 4 11.63 -19.00 12.16
N TYR A 5 10.31 -18.80 12.27
CA TYR A 5 9.36 -19.21 11.25
C TYR A 5 9.72 -18.56 9.91
N ARG A 6 9.85 -19.37 8.86
CA ARG A 6 10.06 -18.92 7.48
C ARG A 6 8.90 -19.40 6.62
N ASN A 7 8.36 -18.51 5.79
CA ASN A 7 7.29 -18.88 4.87
C ASN A 7 7.76 -20.05 3.98
N PRO A 8 7.00 -21.15 3.89
CA PRO A 8 7.44 -22.35 3.17
C PRO A 8 7.65 -22.10 1.68
N THR A 9 6.99 -21.09 1.11
CA THR A 9 7.12 -20.70 -0.30
C THR A 9 8.24 -19.71 -0.57
N GLU A 10 8.89 -19.19 0.47
CA GLU A 10 9.92 -18.18 0.31
C GLU A 10 11.14 -18.71 -0.45
N VAL A 11 11.63 -17.89 -1.36
CA VAL A 11 12.85 -18.09 -2.15
C VAL A 11 13.64 -16.79 -2.12
N GLU A 12 14.95 -16.89 -1.96
CA GLU A 12 15.88 -15.77 -2.04
C GLU A 12 16.96 -16.10 -3.05
N VAL A 13 17.25 -15.15 -3.94
CA VAL A 13 18.30 -15.21 -4.94
C VAL A 13 19.18 -13.97 -4.77
N ASN A 14 20.46 -14.20 -4.55
CA ASN A 14 21.46 -13.15 -4.43
C ASN A 14 22.42 -13.23 -5.62
N LYS A 15 22.64 -12.11 -6.29
CA LYS A 15 23.48 -12.03 -7.48
C LYS A 15 24.37 -10.81 -7.40
N ILE A 16 25.67 -10.98 -7.62
CA ILE A 16 26.60 -9.86 -7.78
C ILE A 16 26.30 -9.18 -9.12
N ILE A 17 26.23 -7.85 -9.12
CA ILE A 17 26.07 -7.04 -10.33
C ILE A 17 27.42 -6.99 -11.06
N SER A 18 27.60 -7.90 -12.02
CA SER A 18 28.81 -8.00 -12.84
C SER A 18 28.79 -7.02 -14.02
N ALA A 19 29.98 -6.75 -14.58
CA ALA A 19 30.17 -5.82 -15.69
C ALA A 19 29.34 -6.16 -16.95
N GLU A 20 28.98 -7.44 -17.15
CA GLU A 20 28.10 -7.88 -18.23
C GLU A 20 26.64 -7.42 -18.08
N ASN A 21 26.19 -7.13 -16.86
CA ASN A 21 24.82 -6.75 -16.55
C ASN A 21 24.61 -5.24 -16.51
N VAL A 22 25.63 -4.51 -16.93
CA VAL A 22 25.81 -3.12 -16.60
C VAL A 22 26.10 -2.31 -17.86
N GLN A 23 25.52 -1.12 -17.96
CA GLN A 23 25.87 -0.21 -19.06
C GLN A 23 27.31 0.32 -18.89
N GLN A 24 28.17 0.03 -19.89
CA GLN A 24 29.63 0.26 -19.90
C GLN A 24 30.13 1.62 -19.37
N ARG A 25 29.35 2.70 -19.42
CA ARG A 25 29.78 4.04 -19.00
C ARG A 25 29.25 4.53 -17.65
N ASN A 26 28.10 4.05 -17.20
CA ASN A 26 27.47 4.52 -15.95
C ASN A 26 27.54 3.49 -14.83
N GLN A 27 28.07 2.30 -15.12
CA GLN A 27 28.11 1.18 -14.20
C GLN A 27 26.73 0.76 -13.65
N ALA A 28 25.63 1.18 -14.30
CA ALA A 28 24.27 0.91 -13.85
C ALA A 28 23.72 -0.43 -14.36
N LEU A 29 23.07 -1.23 -13.51
CA LEU A 29 22.38 -2.47 -13.91
C LEU A 29 21.31 -2.15 -14.94
N LEU A 30 21.24 -2.96 -16.00
CA LEU A 30 20.12 -2.94 -16.92
C LEU A 30 18.84 -3.37 -16.18
N ALA A 31 17.79 -2.53 -16.17
CA ALA A 31 16.53 -2.86 -15.51
C ALA A 31 15.91 -4.17 -16.04
N GLY A 32 16.25 -4.58 -17.27
CA GLY A 32 15.87 -5.88 -17.82
C GLY A 32 16.43 -7.06 -17.02
N ASP A 33 17.67 -6.96 -16.53
CA ASP A 33 18.30 -7.99 -15.70
C ASP A 33 17.65 -8.06 -14.31
N LEU A 34 17.23 -6.91 -13.76
CA LEU A 34 16.42 -6.86 -12.54
C LEU A 34 15.08 -7.58 -12.74
N LEU A 35 14.33 -7.23 -13.78
CA LEU A 35 13.04 -7.87 -14.08
C LEU A 35 13.18 -9.38 -14.32
N LYS A 36 14.26 -9.79 -15.00
CA LYS A 36 14.57 -11.21 -15.20
C LYS A 36 14.85 -11.92 -13.88
N ALA A 37 15.66 -11.33 -13.00
CA ALA A 37 15.94 -11.91 -11.67
C ALA A 37 14.68 -11.98 -10.80
N MET A 38 13.84 -10.93 -10.82
CA MET A 38 12.56 -10.89 -10.11
C MET A 38 11.60 -12.00 -10.59
N ASP A 39 11.42 -12.13 -11.90
CA ASP A 39 10.54 -13.16 -12.48
C ASP A 39 11.03 -14.58 -12.19
N ILE A 40 12.34 -14.85 -12.31
CA ILE A 40 12.92 -16.16 -11.98
C ILE A 40 12.67 -16.50 -10.51
N THR A 41 12.96 -15.56 -9.60
CA THR A 41 12.78 -15.78 -8.16
C THR A 41 11.30 -16.00 -7.81
N ALA A 42 10.41 -15.24 -8.45
CA ALA A 42 8.97 -15.39 -8.27
C ALA A 42 8.44 -16.72 -8.84
N CYS A 43 8.96 -17.13 -9.99
CA CYS A 43 8.63 -18.41 -10.62
C CYS A 43 9.07 -19.56 -9.72
N LEU A 44 10.27 -19.51 -9.15
CA LEU A 44 10.74 -20.52 -8.19
C LEU A 44 9.83 -20.61 -6.96
N ALA A 45 9.40 -19.48 -6.39
CA ALA A 45 8.43 -19.48 -5.29
C ALA A 45 7.09 -20.11 -5.71
N ALA A 46 6.60 -19.78 -6.92
CA ALA A 46 5.39 -20.36 -7.50
C ALA A 46 5.49 -21.88 -7.71
N GLU A 47 6.58 -22.36 -8.31
CA GLU A 47 6.82 -23.77 -8.55
C GLU A 47 7.03 -24.55 -7.24
N LYS A 48 7.66 -23.93 -6.23
CA LYS A 48 7.82 -24.51 -4.89
C LYS A 48 6.47 -24.81 -4.22
N HIS A 49 5.48 -23.93 -4.39
CA HIS A 49 4.11 -24.15 -3.91
C HIS A 49 3.34 -25.15 -4.78
N ALA A 50 3.35 -24.93 -6.10
CA ALA A 50 2.53 -25.69 -7.04
C ALA A 50 3.04 -27.12 -7.25
N LYS A 51 4.34 -27.37 -7.05
CA LYS A 51 5.06 -28.60 -7.43
C LYS A 51 4.84 -28.95 -8.91
N LEU A 52 4.60 -27.92 -9.71
CA LEU A 52 4.22 -27.99 -11.11
C LEU A 52 4.78 -26.77 -11.84
N PRO A 53 4.96 -26.87 -13.16
CA PRO A 53 5.50 -25.79 -13.96
C PRO A 53 4.61 -24.56 -13.90
N CYS A 54 5.23 -23.41 -13.68
CA CYS A 54 4.53 -22.14 -13.60
C CYS A 54 4.95 -21.23 -14.75
N VAL A 55 3.99 -20.46 -15.27
CA VAL A 55 4.23 -19.46 -16.30
C VAL A 55 3.73 -18.10 -15.83
N THR A 56 4.49 -17.06 -16.16
CA THR A 56 4.16 -15.67 -15.84
C THR A 56 2.92 -15.27 -16.62
N LEU A 57 1.86 -14.87 -15.92
CA LEU A 57 0.65 -14.34 -16.54
C LEU A 57 0.71 -12.81 -16.62
N MET A 58 1.20 -12.19 -15.55
CA MET A 58 1.36 -10.73 -15.49
C MET A 58 2.26 -10.28 -14.36
N MET A 59 2.73 -9.04 -14.48
CA MET A 59 3.37 -8.24 -13.44
C MET A 59 2.54 -6.97 -13.24
N ASP A 60 2.33 -6.55 -12.00
CA ASP A 60 1.77 -5.21 -11.69
C ASP A 60 2.78 -4.10 -12.01
N ASP A 61 2.39 -2.83 -11.89
CA ASP A 61 3.29 -1.69 -12.10
C ASP A 61 4.51 -1.77 -11.17
N LEU A 62 5.68 -1.38 -11.70
CA LEU A 62 6.94 -1.36 -10.97
C LEU A 62 7.59 0.02 -11.09
N VAL A 63 7.84 0.64 -9.94
CA VAL A 63 8.67 1.84 -9.82
C VAL A 63 10.05 1.42 -9.34
N VAL A 64 11.09 1.98 -9.95
CA VAL A 64 12.50 1.72 -9.58
C VAL A 64 13.07 2.98 -8.94
N ASN A 65 13.39 2.90 -7.65
CA ASN A 65 13.71 4.09 -6.84
C ASN A 65 15.20 4.47 -6.83
N GLU A 66 16.10 3.54 -7.12
CA GLU A 66 17.55 3.77 -7.00
C GLU A 66 18.33 3.21 -8.18
N ASN A 67 19.48 3.85 -8.46
CA ASN A 67 20.43 3.40 -9.46
C ASN A 67 21.26 2.24 -8.91
N LEU A 68 21.20 1.09 -9.57
CA LEU A 68 21.94 -0.11 -9.20
C LEU A 68 23.35 -0.05 -9.77
N LEU A 69 24.40 -0.08 -8.95
CA LEU A 69 25.79 0.07 -9.41
C LEU A 69 26.53 -1.26 -9.49
N HIS A 70 27.52 -1.32 -10.38
CA HIS A 70 28.46 -2.44 -10.50
C HIS A 70 29.15 -2.75 -9.17
N GLY A 71 29.32 -4.05 -8.89
CA GLY A 71 29.98 -4.53 -7.67
C GLY A 71 29.07 -4.59 -6.44
N GLN A 72 27.85 -4.04 -6.49
CA GLN A 72 26.84 -4.26 -5.45
C GLN A 72 26.21 -5.66 -5.59
N VAL A 73 25.59 -6.14 -4.51
CA VAL A 73 24.85 -7.41 -4.50
C VAL A 73 23.36 -7.11 -4.63
N LEU A 74 22.75 -7.64 -5.70
CA LEU A 74 21.30 -7.66 -5.86
C LEU A 74 20.73 -8.84 -5.07
N ASN A 75 19.89 -8.54 -4.10
CA ASN A 75 19.17 -9.52 -3.29
C ASN A 75 17.68 -9.47 -3.62
N VAL A 76 17.16 -10.55 -4.19
CA VAL A 76 15.75 -10.69 -4.59
C VAL A 76 15.10 -11.74 -3.71
N LYS A 77 14.06 -11.35 -2.97
CA LYS A 77 13.23 -12.25 -2.17
C LYS A 77 11.85 -12.36 -2.79
N ALA A 78 11.31 -13.57 -2.87
CA ALA A 78 9.94 -13.80 -3.32
C ALA A 78 9.23 -14.78 -2.40
N LYS A 79 7.93 -14.55 -2.17
CA LYS A 79 7.04 -15.49 -1.47
C LYS A 79 5.62 -15.39 -2.02
N LEU A 80 4.84 -16.45 -1.91
CA LEU A 80 3.44 -16.40 -2.28
C LEU A 80 2.66 -15.58 -1.26
N THR A 81 1.82 -14.67 -1.75
CA THR A 81 0.82 -14.00 -0.92
C THR A 81 -0.47 -14.81 -0.89
N ARG A 82 -0.87 -15.38 -2.03
CA ARG A 82 -2.12 -16.17 -2.13
C ARG A 82 -2.16 -17.08 -3.35
N ALA A 83 -2.55 -18.33 -3.13
CA ALA A 83 -2.99 -19.25 -4.18
C ALA A 83 -4.51 -19.21 -4.36
N PHE A 84 -4.95 -19.17 -5.63
CA PHE A 84 -6.36 -19.14 -6.02
C PHE A 84 -6.78 -20.48 -6.64
N GLY A 85 -7.51 -20.46 -7.77
CA GLY A 85 -7.90 -21.68 -8.48
C GLY A 85 -6.73 -22.32 -9.21
N SER A 86 -6.29 -21.70 -10.31
CA SER A 86 -5.11 -22.14 -11.06
C SER A 86 -3.99 -21.11 -11.12
N SER A 87 -4.22 -19.96 -10.49
CA SER A 87 -3.31 -18.83 -10.47
C SER A 87 -2.89 -18.54 -9.04
N MET A 88 -1.73 -17.94 -8.87
CA MET A 88 -1.24 -17.48 -7.58
C MET A 88 -0.60 -16.10 -7.73
N GLU A 89 -0.67 -15.31 -6.67
CA GLU A 89 0.06 -14.06 -6.57
C GLU A 89 1.32 -14.29 -5.74
N VAL A 90 2.43 -13.75 -6.24
CA VAL A 90 3.75 -13.80 -5.62
C VAL A 90 4.22 -12.37 -5.43
N VAL A 91 4.60 -12.02 -4.20
CA VAL A 91 5.26 -10.74 -3.92
C VAL A 91 6.76 -10.92 -4.08
N VAL A 92 7.41 -9.93 -4.68
CA VAL A 92 8.85 -9.91 -4.92
C VAL A 92 9.40 -8.59 -4.41
N GLU A 93 10.44 -8.67 -3.60
CA GLU A 93 11.16 -7.54 -3.03
C GLU A 93 12.60 -7.61 -3.49
N ALA A 94 13.07 -6.53 -4.12
CA ALA A 94 14.46 -6.41 -4.53
C ALA A 94 15.16 -5.34 -3.69
N SER A 95 16.37 -5.67 -3.26
CA SER A 95 17.23 -4.80 -2.46
C SER A 95 18.66 -4.92 -2.94
N ILE A 96 19.42 -3.85 -2.78
CA ILE A 96 20.87 -3.86 -3.01
C ILE A 96 21.60 -3.80 -1.68
N GLU A 97 22.76 -4.42 -1.68
CA GLU A 97 23.71 -4.36 -0.59
C GLU A 97 25.06 -3.91 -1.14
N ASP A 98 25.64 -2.88 -0.51
CA ASP A 98 27.03 -2.49 -0.71
C ASP A 98 27.88 -3.25 0.30
N MET A 99 28.71 -4.16 -0.23
CA MET A 99 29.54 -5.06 0.59
C MET A 99 30.55 -4.33 1.46
N PHE A 100 30.88 -3.07 1.17
CA PHE A 100 31.83 -2.27 1.96
C PHE A 100 31.14 -1.37 2.98
N LYS A 101 29.87 -1.02 2.76
CA LYS A 101 29.09 -0.17 3.67
C LYS A 101 28.16 -0.95 4.60
N HIS A 102 27.96 -2.24 4.34
CA HIS A 102 27.01 -3.11 5.06
C HIS A 102 25.60 -2.53 5.16
N GLU A 103 25.23 -1.68 4.20
CA GLU A 103 23.92 -1.06 4.11
C GLU A 103 23.08 -1.79 3.05
N ARG A 104 21.87 -2.20 3.45
CA ARG A 104 20.90 -2.83 2.55
C ARG A 104 19.76 -1.86 2.27
N VAL A 105 19.59 -1.50 1.00
CA VAL A 105 18.57 -0.55 0.56
C VAL A 105 17.55 -1.29 -0.31
N GLN A 106 16.27 -1.20 0.04
CA GLN A 106 15.20 -1.74 -0.79
C GLN A 106 14.99 -0.84 -2.02
N ILE A 107 15.03 -1.42 -3.22
CA ILE A 107 14.93 -0.68 -4.47
C ILE A 107 13.50 -0.69 -5.00
N CYS A 108 12.85 -1.85 -4.95
CA CYS A 108 11.51 -2.01 -5.47
C CYS A 108 10.78 -3.22 -4.87
N LYS A 109 9.46 -3.18 -4.97
CA LYS A 109 8.53 -4.25 -4.59
C LYS A 109 7.49 -4.39 -5.69
N ALA A 110 7.27 -5.60 -6.17
CA ALA A 110 6.29 -5.90 -7.21
C ALA A 110 5.47 -7.14 -6.90
N TYR A 111 4.33 -7.26 -7.58
CA TYR A 111 3.45 -8.41 -7.49
C TYR A 111 3.37 -9.07 -8.87
N PHE A 112 3.66 -10.37 -8.89
CA PHE A 112 3.57 -11.20 -10.07
C PHE A 112 2.40 -12.15 -9.92
N VAL A 113 1.75 -12.46 -11.03
CA VAL A 113 0.73 -13.50 -11.09
C VAL A 113 1.24 -14.62 -11.98
N PHE A 114 1.29 -15.83 -11.41
CA PHE A 114 1.66 -17.05 -12.12
C PHE A 114 0.44 -17.94 -12.31
N VAL A 115 0.48 -18.77 -13.35
CA VAL A 115 -0.49 -19.85 -13.58
C VAL A 115 0.25 -21.17 -13.60
N ALA A 116 -0.23 -22.12 -12.80
CA ALA A 116 0.30 -23.48 -12.79
C ALA A 116 -0.28 -24.30 -13.95
N LEU A 117 0.59 -25.04 -14.62
CA LEU A 117 0.24 -25.86 -15.78
C LEU A 117 0.23 -27.34 -15.39
N ALA A 118 -0.81 -28.05 -15.83
CA ALA A 118 -0.87 -29.50 -15.78
C ALA A 118 -0.39 -30.08 -17.12
N LYS A 119 -0.28 -31.41 -17.24
CA LYS A 119 0.00 -32.08 -18.52
C LYS A 119 -0.97 -31.64 -19.63
N VAL A 120 -2.22 -31.39 -19.26
CA VAL A 120 -3.25 -30.81 -20.14
C VAL A 120 -3.93 -29.67 -19.39
N GLY A 121 -3.83 -28.45 -19.92
CA GLY A 121 -4.52 -27.28 -19.38
C GLY A 121 -3.91 -26.71 -18.10
N LYS A 122 -4.76 -26.14 -17.24
CA LYS A 122 -4.37 -25.44 -16.02
C LYS A 122 -4.50 -26.37 -14.81
N ALA A 123 -3.52 -26.35 -13.93
CA ALA A 123 -3.57 -27.11 -12.70
C ALA A 123 -4.38 -26.39 -11.62
N LYS A 124 -5.13 -27.14 -10.80
CA LYS A 124 -5.76 -26.61 -9.60
C LYS A 124 -4.74 -26.59 -8.47
N LEU A 125 -4.65 -25.47 -7.76
CA LEU A 125 -3.71 -25.25 -6.68
C LEU A 125 -4.34 -25.54 -5.32
N THR A 126 -3.50 -25.95 -4.38
CA THR A 126 -3.84 -25.93 -2.95
C THR A 126 -3.83 -24.49 -2.45
N HIS A 127 -4.71 -24.18 -1.51
CA HIS A 127 -4.67 -22.89 -0.82
C HIS A 127 -3.41 -22.80 0.03
N LEU A 128 -2.82 -21.60 0.08
CA LEU A 128 -1.75 -21.27 1.01
C LEU A 128 -2.41 -20.78 2.29
N ASP A 129 -2.16 -21.45 3.40
CA ASP A 129 -2.62 -20.99 4.71
C ASP A 129 -1.58 -20.02 5.29
N PRO A 130 -1.92 -18.73 5.43
CA PRO A 130 -1.01 -17.76 6.03
C PRO A 130 -0.87 -18.04 7.54
N VAL A 131 0.36 -18.07 8.04
CA VAL A 131 0.67 -18.37 9.44
C VAL A 131 0.76 -17.07 10.22
N THR A 132 1.64 -16.16 9.80
CA THR A 132 1.89 -14.89 10.51
C THR A 132 0.80 -13.86 10.23
N MET A 133 0.71 -12.85 11.10
CA MET A 133 -0.23 -11.74 10.92
C MET A 133 0.02 -10.99 9.61
N ASP A 134 1.28 -10.74 9.25
CA ASP A 134 1.66 -10.06 8.01
C ASP A 134 1.23 -10.88 6.79
N GLU A 135 1.41 -12.21 6.81
CA GLU A 135 0.94 -13.10 5.75
C GLU A 135 -0.58 -13.08 5.61
N ARG A 136 -1.33 -13.02 6.72
CA ARG A 136 -2.79 -12.97 6.70
C ARG A 136 -3.30 -11.67 6.07
N LEU A 137 -2.64 -10.54 6.35
CA LEU A 137 -2.94 -9.26 5.71
C LEU A 137 -2.61 -9.31 4.21
N GLU A 138 -1.41 -9.77 3.84
CA GLU A 138 -1.00 -9.90 2.44
C GLU A 138 -1.96 -10.81 1.66
N TYR A 139 -2.44 -11.90 2.27
CA TYR A 139 -3.43 -12.81 1.71
C TYR A 139 -4.79 -12.15 1.45
N ALA A 140 -5.23 -11.24 2.34
CA ALA A 140 -6.45 -10.46 2.16
C ALA A 140 -6.27 -9.42 1.05
N LEU A 141 -5.17 -8.65 1.06
CA LEU A 141 -4.87 -7.64 0.06
C LEU A 141 -4.69 -8.24 -1.35
N ALA A 142 -4.15 -9.46 -1.46
CA ALA A 142 -4.03 -10.19 -2.72
C ALA A 142 -5.39 -10.39 -3.41
N TYR A 143 -6.48 -10.53 -2.64
CA TYR A 143 -7.84 -10.65 -3.20
C TYR A 143 -8.32 -9.34 -3.80
N GLU A 144 -8.11 -8.22 -3.11
CA GLU A 144 -8.51 -6.90 -3.62
C GLU A 144 -7.68 -6.50 -4.85
N ARG A 145 -6.36 -6.72 -4.83
CA ARG A 145 -5.51 -6.57 -6.03
C ARG A 145 -6.04 -7.39 -7.18
N ARG A 146 -6.40 -8.66 -6.96
CA ARG A 146 -6.99 -9.51 -7.99
C ARG A 146 -8.31 -8.96 -8.53
N LYS A 147 -9.17 -8.39 -7.69
CA LYS A 147 -10.43 -7.75 -8.12
C LYS A 147 -10.15 -6.55 -9.02
N LEU A 148 -9.19 -5.71 -8.67
CA LEU A 148 -8.76 -4.56 -9.48
C LEU A 148 -8.24 -5.01 -10.86
N ARG A 149 -7.37 -6.04 -10.90
CA ARG A 149 -6.87 -6.63 -12.15
C ARG A 149 -8.00 -7.15 -13.04
N TYR A 150 -9.01 -7.81 -12.46
CA TYR A 150 -10.17 -8.28 -13.22
C TYR A 150 -11.01 -7.13 -13.78
N ALA A 151 -11.25 -6.09 -12.98
CA ALA A 151 -12.00 -4.91 -13.41
C ALA A 151 -11.27 -4.20 -14.57
N ALA A 152 -9.96 -3.96 -14.44
CA ALA A 152 -9.13 -3.36 -15.47
C ALA A 152 -9.17 -4.18 -16.77
N ARG A 153 -9.04 -5.51 -16.67
CA ARG A 153 -9.12 -6.42 -17.83
C ARG A 153 -10.48 -6.38 -18.51
N ASN A 154 -11.57 -6.35 -17.75
CA ASN A 154 -12.91 -6.29 -18.31
C ASN A 154 -13.18 -4.94 -18.99
N ALA A 155 -12.71 -3.83 -18.39
CA ALA A 155 -12.78 -2.51 -18.99
C ALA A 155 -11.98 -2.44 -20.31
N ALA A 156 -10.78 -3.03 -20.35
CA ALA A 156 -9.97 -3.13 -21.57
C ALA A 156 -10.67 -3.94 -22.67
N LYS A 157 -11.32 -5.06 -22.30
CA LYS A 157 -12.12 -5.86 -23.24
C LYS A 157 -13.35 -5.11 -23.76
N ALA A 158 -14.07 -4.40 -22.89
CA ALA A 158 -15.23 -3.60 -23.29
C ALA A 158 -14.84 -2.51 -24.29
N LYS A 159 -13.73 -1.80 -24.04
CA LYS A 159 -13.17 -0.81 -24.99
C LYS A 159 -12.76 -1.42 -26.33
N SER A 160 -12.34 -2.70 -26.35
CA SER A 160 -12.02 -3.41 -27.59
C SER A 160 -13.25 -3.94 -28.33
N ALA A 161 -14.32 -4.30 -27.61
CA ALA A 161 -15.57 -4.79 -28.18
C ALA A 161 -16.41 -3.67 -28.82
N ASN A 162 -16.37 -2.46 -28.23
CA ASN A 162 -17.05 -1.28 -28.78
C ASN A 162 -16.40 -0.69 -30.05
N LYS A 163 -15.35 -1.33 -30.60
CA LYS A 163 -14.74 -0.95 -31.88
C LYS A 163 -15.51 -1.44 -33.11
N GLY A 164 -16.67 -2.10 -32.92
CA GLY A 164 -17.48 -2.68 -33.99
C GLY A 164 -18.51 -1.76 -34.66
N SER A 165 -18.82 -0.57 -34.12
CA SER A 165 -19.76 0.33 -34.79
C SER A 165 -19.62 1.78 -34.30
N SER A 166 -18.81 2.57 -35.00
CA SER A 166 -19.01 4.02 -35.23
C SER A 166 -17.69 4.62 -35.74
N SER A 167 -17.69 5.04 -36.99
CA SER A 167 -16.63 5.77 -37.67
C SER A 167 -16.54 7.25 -37.28
N ASP A 168 -17.10 7.66 -36.15
CA ASP A 168 -17.05 9.05 -35.69
C ASP A 168 -16.55 9.09 -34.25
N THR A 169 -15.24 9.34 -34.10
CA THR A 169 -14.70 9.91 -32.86
C THR A 169 -14.56 11.40 -33.11
N PRO A 170 -14.96 12.28 -32.18
CA PRO A 170 -14.86 13.72 -32.41
C PRO A 170 -13.39 14.06 -32.65
N ILE A 171 -13.12 14.70 -33.79
CA ILE A 171 -11.90 15.47 -33.99
C ILE A 171 -11.92 16.51 -32.88
N VAL A 172 -11.13 16.29 -31.83
CA VAL A 172 -10.79 17.38 -30.90
C VAL A 172 -10.02 18.36 -31.76
N GLN A 173 -10.72 19.41 -32.18
CA GLN A 173 -10.09 20.59 -32.76
C GLN A 173 -9.01 21.03 -31.78
N SER A 174 -7.79 21.09 -32.29
CA SER A 174 -6.64 21.64 -31.60
C SER A 174 -6.92 23.10 -31.32
N ASP A 175 -7.48 23.40 -30.15
CA ASP A 175 -7.40 24.76 -29.61
C ASP A 175 -5.93 25.06 -29.39
N GLY A 176 -5.44 26.03 -30.17
CA GLY A 176 -4.10 26.56 -30.05
C GLY A 176 -3.91 27.11 -28.65
N GLN A 177 -3.11 26.42 -27.85
CA GLN A 177 -2.47 27.01 -26.68
C GLN A 177 -0.96 26.91 -26.84
N ALA A 178 -0.43 28.08 -27.17
CA ALA A 178 0.91 28.61 -26.93
C ALA A 178 2.03 27.61 -26.61
N SER A 179 3.02 27.64 -27.50
CA SER A 179 4.38 27.19 -27.28
C SER A 179 4.90 27.57 -25.89
N GLN A 180 5.48 26.59 -25.20
CA GLN A 180 6.54 26.84 -24.23
C GLN A 180 7.83 26.18 -24.71
N THR A 181 8.72 27.07 -25.18
CA THR A 181 10.17 27.11 -24.93
C THR A 181 11.07 25.98 -25.46
N GLY A 182 11.64 26.21 -26.65
CA GLY A 182 13.04 25.95 -26.99
C GLY A 182 13.51 24.50 -27.20
N SER A 183 12.69 23.49 -26.91
CA SER A 183 13.09 22.08 -27.12
C SER A 183 12.93 21.66 -28.60
N PRO A 184 13.90 20.93 -29.18
CA PRO A 184 13.78 20.45 -30.56
C PRO A 184 12.62 19.45 -30.69
N GLU A 185 11.86 19.55 -31.79
CA GLU A 185 10.81 18.57 -32.13
C GLU A 185 11.43 17.37 -32.87
N VAL A 186 11.08 16.16 -32.45
CA VAL A 186 11.54 14.90 -33.08
C VAL A 186 10.33 14.09 -33.54
N PRO A 187 10.22 13.74 -34.84
CA PRO A 187 9.16 12.85 -35.31
C PRO A 187 9.22 11.47 -34.64
N MET A 188 8.06 10.91 -34.23
CA MET A 188 7.97 9.58 -33.62
C MET A 188 8.67 8.49 -34.45
N SER A 189 8.60 8.60 -35.78
CA SER A 189 9.24 7.69 -36.74
C SER A 189 10.76 7.54 -36.55
N LEU A 190 11.47 8.57 -36.10
CA LEU A 190 12.91 8.51 -35.86
C LEU A 190 13.28 7.69 -34.60
N THR A 191 12.31 7.44 -33.74
CA THR A 191 12.50 6.67 -32.49
C THR A 191 12.16 5.19 -32.63
N VAL A 192 11.66 4.75 -33.80
CA VAL A 192 11.17 3.38 -34.02
C VAL A 192 12.31 2.37 -34.01
N VAL A 193 12.26 1.41 -33.10
CA VAL A 193 13.21 0.29 -33.01
C VAL A 193 12.46 -1.01 -33.25
N GLU A 194 13.01 -1.85 -34.12
CA GLU A 194 12.61 -3.24 -34.25
C GLU A 194 13.80 -4.12 -33.88
N SER A 195 13.57 -5.07 -32.96
CA SER A 195 14.53 -6.12 -32.62
C SER A 195 13.89 -7.49 -32.79
N VAL A 196 14.67 -8.48 -33.19
CA VAL A 196 14.20 -9.86 -33.35
C VAL A 196 15.10 -10.77 -32.53
N GLU A 197 14.50 -11.54 -31.63
CA GLU A 197 15.19 -12.48 -30.77
C GLU A 197 14.70 -13.90 -31.05
N LEU A 198 15.63 -14.83 -31.26
CA LEU A 198 15.31 -16.26 -31.35
C LEU A 198 15.27 -16.84 -29.94
N VAL A 199 14.18 -17.52 -29.59
CA VAL A 199 14.07 -18.18 -28.28
C VAL A 199 14.94 -19.44 -28.27
N LEU A 200 15.99 -19.41 -27.46
CA LEU A 200 16.92 -20.50 -27.23
C LEU A 200 16.51 -21.35 -26.00
N PRO A 201 17.01 -22.60 -25.88
CA PRO A 201 16.68 -23.47 -24.74
C PRO A 201 16.98 -22.85 -23.37
N SER A 202 18.06 -22.07 -23.23
CA SER A 202 18.43 -21.40 -21.97
C SER A 202 17.47 -20.28 -21.54
N GLN A 203 16.58 -19.86 -22.42
CA GLN A 203 15.62 -18.76 -22.23
C GLN A 203 14.21 -19.26 -21.93
N ALA A 204 14.03 -20.59 -21.89
CA ALA A 204 12.78 -21.25 -21.59
C ALA A 204 12.92 -22.16 -20.37
N ASN A 205 11.80 -22.44 -19.74
CA ASN A 205 11.74 -23.44 -18.68
C ASN A 205 11.92 -24.86 -19.24
N HIS A 206 12.01 -25.84 -18.35
CA HIS A 206 12.14 -27.27 -18.69
C HIS A 206 10.96 -27.84 -19.49
N HIS A 207 9.89 -27.06 -19.69
CA HIS A 207 8.74 -27.35 -20.56
C HIS A 207 8.75 -26.54 -21.86
N GLN A 208 9.90 -26.01 -22.25
CA GLN A 208 10.13 -25.25 -23.47
C GLN A 208 9.27 -23.97 -23.59
N THR A 209 8.68 -23.48 -22.49
CA THR A 209 7.97 -22.19 -22.48
C THR A 209 8.93 -21.09 -22.07
N THR A 210 9.00 -20.02 -22.86
CA THR A 210 9.88 -18.87 -22.62
C THR A 210 9.59 -18.22 -21.27
N PHE A 211 10.63 -17.90 -20.50
CA PHE A 211 10.47 -17.17 -19.24
C PHE A 211 9.94 -15.75 -19.48
N GLY A 212 8.93 -15.33 -18.72
CA GLY A 212 8.37 -13.98 -18.83
C GLY A 212 9.42 -12.90 -18.58
N GLY A 213 10.29 -13.13 -17.59
CA GLY A 213 11.42 -12.27 -17.26
C GLY A 213 12.40 -12.06 -18.41
N GLN A 214 12.63 -13.10 -19.23
CA GLN A 214 13.49 -12.98 -20.40
C GLN A 214 12.85 -12.10 -21.48
N ILE A 215 11.55 -12.24 -21.71
CA ILE A 215 10.80 -11.38 -22.63
C ILE A 215 10.83 -9.93 -22.14
N MET A 216 10.64 -9.70 -20.85
CA MET A 216 10.72 -8.36 -20.23
C MET A 216 12.12 -7.76 -20.35
N ALA A 217 13.19 -8.56 -20.24
CA ALA A 217 14.56 -8.09 -20.41
C ALA A 217 14.82 -7.57 -21.84
N TRP A 218 14.43 -8.33 -22.86
CA TRP A 218 14.55 -7.91 -24.26
C TRP A 218 13.66 -6.70 -24.59
N LEU A 219 12.47 -6.66 -24.00
CA LEU A 219 11.56 -5.52 -24.11
C LEU A 219 12.22 -4.26 -23.57
N VAL A 220 12.76 -4.30 -22.35
CA VAL A 220 13.49 -3.17 -21.74
C VAL A 220 14.66 -2.72 -22.62
N SER A 221 15.45 -3.66 -23.14
CA SER A 221 16.58 -3.35 -24.02
C SER A 221 16.11 -2.57 -25.26
N THR A 222 15.08 -3.08 -25.94
CA THR A 222 14.50 -2.46 -27.14
C THR A 222 13.92 -1.07 -26.85
N CYS A 223 13.19 -0.92 -25.74
CA CYS A 223 12.66 0.37 -25.28
C CYS A 223 13.77 1.37 -24.96
N THR A 224 14.85 0.92 -24.32
CA THR A 224 15.99 1.77 -23.95
C THR A 224 16.70 2.31 -25.20
N ILE A 225 16.79 1.52 -26.26
CA ILE A 225 17.33 1.98 -27.55
C ILE A 225 16.41 3.05 -28.16
N ALA A 226 15.10 2.82 -28.17
CA ALA A 226 14.12 3.78 -28.70
C ALA A 226 14.16 5.10 -27.92
N ALA A 227 14.24 5.02 -26.59
CA ALA A 227 14.42 6.15 -25.70
C ALA A 227 15.73 6.91 -25.99
N SER A 228 16.84 6.19 -26.17
CA SER A 228 18.15 6.79 -26.46
C SER A 228 18.17 7.53 -27.79
N ARG A 229 17.40 7.08 -28.80
CA ARG A 229 17.25 7.79 -30.08
C ARG A 229 16.57 9.15 -29.96
N LEU A 230 15.66 9.29 -29.00
CA LEU A 230 15.01 10.58 -28.72
C LEU A 230 15.97 11.52 -27.98
N CYS A 231 16.49 11.09 -26.84
CA CYS A 231 17.25 11.99 -25.96
C CYS A 231 18.73 12.13 -26.33
N GLN A 232 19.24 11.32 -27.26
CA GLN A 232 20.66 11.28 -27.68
C GLN A 232 21.64 11.12 -26.49
N THR A 233 21.16 10.55 -25.39
CA THR A 233 21.88 10.33 -24.14
C THR A 233 21.35 9.07 -23.46
N ARG A 234 21.69 8.84 -22.19
CA ARG A 234 21.29 7.66 -21.41
C ARG A 234 20.02 7.93 -20.62
N PRO A 235 18.87 7.39 -21.04
CA PRO A 235 17.65 7.49 -20.27
C PRO A 235 17.65 6.44 -19.16
N SER A 236 17.10 6.81 -18.00
CA SER A 236 16.84 5.92 -16.88
C SER A 236 15.36 5.57 -16.85
N ILE A 237 15.03 4.32 -16.53
CA ILE A 237 13.65 3.87 -16.36
C ILE A 237 13.17 4.34 -14.99
N ILE A 238 12.05 5.05 -14.97
CA ILE A 238 11.36 5.43 -13.74
C ILE A 238 10.33 4.37 -13.38
N GLU A 239 9.59 3.90 -14.38
CA GLU A 239 8.43 3.04 -14.19
C GLU A 239 8.27 2.06 -15.34
N VAL A 240 7.85 0.85 -15.01
CA VAL A 240 7.34 -0.14 -15.93
C VAL A 240 5.86 -0.35 -15.62
N THR A 241 4.97 0.07 -16.52
CA THR A 241 3.54 -0.22 -16.39
C THR A 241 3.29 -1.72 -16.50
N GLY A 242 2.29 -2.21 -15.78
CA GLY A 242 1.95 -3.61 -15.63
C GLY A 242 1.94 -4.38 -16.95
N VAL A 243 2.70 -5.48 -16.96
CA VAL A 243 2.92 -6.32 -18.15
C VAL A 243 1.95 -7.49 -18.11
N HIS A 244 1.18 -7.68 -19.19
CA HIS A 244 0.24 -8.79 -19.33
C HIS A 244 0.63 -9.70 -20.50
N PHE A 245 0.86 -10.98 -20.23
CA PHE A 245 1.13 -11.99 -21.24
C PHE A 245 -0.19 -12.58 -21.78
N LEU A 246 -0.47 -12.31 -23.05
CA LEU A 246 -1.68 -12.69 -23.77
C LEU A 246 -1.56 -14.07 -24.42
N ALA A 247 -0.37 -14.42 -24.87
CA ALA A 247 -0.04 -15.68 -25.50
C ALA A 247 1.27 -16.26 -24.95
N LYS A 248 1.43 -17.56 -25.10
CA LYS A 248 2.66 -18.27 -24.74
C LYS A 248 3.67 -18.17 -25.88
N SER A 249 4.94 -18.20 -25.54
CA SER A 249 6.05 -18.40 -26.49
C SER A 249 6.84 -19.63 -26.09
N THR A 250 7.37 -20.33 -27.08
CA THR A 250 8.17 -21.55 -26.91
C THR A 250 9.54 -21.46 -27.56
N VAL A 251 10.44 -22.38 -27.18
CA VAL A 251 11.76 -22.52 -27.82
C VAL A 251 11.61 -22.66 -29.33
N GLY A 252 12.40 -21.88 -30.08
CA GLY A 252 12.36 -21.80 -31.53
C GLY A 252 11.49 -20.68 -32.10
N ASP A 253 10.65 -20.02 -31.28
CA ASP A 253 9.91 -18.83 -31.72
C ASP A 253 10.87 -17.67 -32.01
N ARG A 254 10.50 -16.82 -32.98
CA ARG A 254 11.14 -15.52 -33.19
C ARG A 254 10.26 -14.45 -32.59
N LEU A 255 10.73 -13.81 -31.53
CA LEU A 255 10.03 -12.70 -30.90
C LEU A 255 10.46 -11.39 -31.55
N VAL A 256 9.50 -10.68 -32.13
CA VAL A 256 9.69 -9.37 -32.76
C VAL A 256 9.23 -8.30 -31.78
N PHE A 257 10.15 -7.44 -31.37
CA PHE A 257 9.93 -6.32 -30.46
C PHE A 257 9.89 -5.03 -31.25
N LYS A 258 8.73 -4.37 -31.28
CA LYS A 258 8.53 -3.09 -31.97
C LYS A 258 8.33 -2.00 -30.92
N ALA A 259 9.34 -1.16 -30.72
CA ALA A 259 9.31 -0.08 -29.74
C ALA A 259 9.32 1.31 -30.41
N MET A 260 8.65 2.27 -29.79
CA MET A 260 8.62 3.67 -30.24
C MET A 260 8.27 4.58 -29.06
N VAL A 261 8.81 5.80 -29.06
CA VAL A 261 8.40 6.83 -28.08
C VAL A 261 7.00 7.31 -28.44
N ASN A 262 6.05 7.17 -27.53
CA ASN A 262 4.65 7.54 -27.74
C ASN A 262 4.37 9.01 -27.40
N LYS A 263 4.94 9.53 -26.30
CA LYS A 263 4.67 10.87 -25.80
C LYS A 263 5.78 11.34 -24.86
N THR A 264 6.14 12.61 -24.94
CA THR A 264 6.91 13.35 -23.94
C THR A 264 5.96 14.20 -23.09
N PHE A 265 6.19 14.21 -21.78
CA PHE A 265 5.36 14.85 -20.76
C PHE A 265 6.02 16.12 -20.22
N ASP A 266 5.24 16.94 -19.52
CA ASP A 266 5.66 18.26 -19.04
C ASP A 266 6.69 18.18 -17.88
N ASP A 267 6.76 17.03 -17.20
CA ASP A 267 7.74 16.74 -16.14
C ASP A 267 9.09 16.22 -16.68
N ASN A 268 9.36 16.42 -17.97
CA ASN A 268 10.51 15.91 -18.72
C ASN A 268 10.66 14.38 -18.69
N SER A 269 9.60 13.64 -18.36
CA SER A 269 9.53 12.20 -18.63
C SER A 269 8.94 11.92 -20.00
N PHE A 270 9.11 10.69 -20.49
CA PHE A 270 8.51 10.26 -21.74
C PHE A 270 8.19 8.77 -21.73
N GLU A 271 7.09 8.41 -22.39
CA GLU A 271 6.61 7.04 -22.48
C GLU A 271 7.13 6.37 -23.77
N VAL A 272 7.67 5.16 -23.63
CA VAL A 272 8.01 4.28 -24.74
C VAL A 272 7.06 3.07 -24.70
N GLY A 273 6.33 2.86 -25.79
CA GLY A 273 5.54 1.65 -25.97
C GLY A 273 6.35 0.57 -26.68
N CYS A 274 6.17 -0.69 -26.28
CA CYS A 274 6.67 -1.84 -27.02
C CYS A 274 5.58 -2.89 -27.23
N ARG A 275 5.49 -3.39 -28.46
CA ARG A 275 4.64 -4.52 -28.83
C ARG A 275 5.51 -5.71 -29.18
N VAL A 276 5.21 -6.85 -28.56
CA VAL A 276 5.93 -8.11 -28.74
C VAL A 276 5.06 -9.10 -29.48
N GLU A 277 5.53 -9.57 -30.63
CA GLU A 277 4.83 -10.56 -31.46
C GLU A 277 5.72 -11.77 -31.63
N SER A 278 5.18 -12.98 -31.43
CA SER A 278 5.87 -14.20 -31.84
C SER A 278 5.60 -14.44 -33.31
N SER A 279 6.63 -14.81 -34.06
CA SER A 279 6.56 -15.27 -35.43
C SER A 279 7.16 -16.67 -35.52
N THR A 280 6.35 -17.61 -35.97
CA THR A 280 6.79 -18.99 -36.23
C THR A 280 7.41 -19.10 -37.64
N LEU A 281 8.17 -20.16 -37.91
CA LEU A 281 8.70 -20.44 -39.25
C LEU A 281 7.58 -20.58 -40.31
N GLU A 282 6.38 -20.97 -39.89
CA GLU A 282 5.17 -21.10 -40.72
C GLU A 282 4.48 -19.75 -41.01
N GLY A 283 5.03 -18.63 -40.50
CA GLY A 283 4.46 -17.30 -40.67
C GLY A 283 3.25 -17.00 -39.78
N LYS A 284 2.86 -17.90 -38.86
CA LYS A 284 1.83 -17.60 -37.86
C LYS A 284 2.38 -16.58 -36.87
N THR A 285 1.64 -15.50 -36.68
CA THR A 285 1.96 -14.45 -35.70
C THR A 285 0.99 -14.48 -34.52
N ALA A 286 1.51 -14.25 -33.31
CA ALA A 286 0.68 -14.09 -32.12
C ALA A 286 1.18 -12.90 -31.28
N HIS A 287 0.25 -12.10 -30.76
CA HIS A 287 0.57 -11.00 -29.87
C HIS A 287 0.87 -11.55 -28.47
N ILE A 288 2.13 -11.48 -28.06
CA ILE A 288 2.58 -12.00 -26.76
C ILE A 288 2.22 -11.00 -25.66
N ASN A 289 2.67 -9.75 -25.77
CA ASN A 289 2.32 -8.69 -24.83
C ASN A 289 2.53 -7.31 -25.46
N SER A 290 1.97 -6.30 -24.81
CA SER A 290 2.35 -4.91 -24.99
C SER A 290 2.68 -4.32 -23.62
N ALA A 291 3.74 -3.52 -23.56
CA ALA A 291 4.15 -2.84 -22.34
C ALA A 291 4.49 -1.38 -22.63
N TYR A 292 4.45 -0.57 -21.58
CA TYR A 292 4.72 0.85 -21.62
C TYR A 292 5.71 1.16 -20.49
N LEU A 293 6.79 1.85 -20.84
CA LEU A 293 7.86 2.20 -19.93
C LEU A 293 8.02 3.71 -19.90
N THR A 294 8.13 4.27 -18.71
CA THR A 294 8.37 5.70 -18.51
C THR A 294 9.85 5.93 -18.23
N PHE A 295 10.46 6.79 -19.03
CA PHE A 295 11.87 7.15 -18.93
C PHE A 295 12.04 8.62 -18.57
N ALA A 296 13.17 8.96 -17.95
CA ALA A 296 13.68 10.33 -17.87
C ALA A 296 15.22 10.33 -17.97
N VAL A 297 15.77 11.50 -18.26
CA VAL A 297 17.22 11.73 -18.23
C VAL A 297 17.54 12.52 -16.98
N PHE A 298 18.58 12.12 -16.25
CA PHE A 298 19.03 12.80 -15.04
C PHE A 298 20.44 13.37 -15.24
N ASP A 299 20.70 14.54 -14.66
CA ASP A 299 22.03 15.13 -14.57
C ASP A 299 22.85 14.55 -13.40
N GLN A 300 24.06 15.07 -13.18
CA GLN A 300 24.93 14.65 -12.08
C GLN A 300 24.35 14.94 -10.68
N ASN A 301 23.42 15.88 -10.58
CA ASN A 301 22.74 16.29 -9.35
C ASN A 301 21.39 15.56 -9.15
N LYS A 302 21.15 14.47 -9.89
CA LYS A 302 19.87 13.72 -9.92
C LYS A 302 18.66 14.57 -10.33
N GLN A 303 18.85 15.68 -11.03
CA GLN A 303 17.76 16.52 -11.55
C GLN A 303 17.40 16.10 -12.97
N ARG A 304 16.10 16.20 -13.33
CA ARG A 304 15.63 15.83 -14.66
C ARG A 304 16.11 16.84 -15.71
N GLN A 305 16.69 16.33 -16.78
CA GLN A 305 17.10 17.13 -17.94
C GLN A 305 15.96 17.27 -18.94
N GLN A 306 15.96 18.39 -19.67
CA GLN A 306 15.02 18.65 -20.74
C GLN A 306 15.23 17.64 -21.89
N VAL A 307 14.13 17.08 -22.39
CA VAL A 307 14.13 16.12 -23.50
C VAL A 307 13.40 16.68 -24.72
N PRO A 308 13.78 16.29 -25.95
CA PRO A 308 13.08 16.73 -27.17
C PRO A 308 11.61 16.33 -27.15
N VAL A 309 10.74 17.16 -27.75
CA VAL A 309 9.30 16.88 -27.82
C VAL A 309 9.03 15.93 -28.98
N VAL A 310 8.36 14.81 -28.72
CA VAL A 310 8.03 13.85 -29.77
C VAL A 310 6.73 14.24 -30.49
N LYS A 311 6.74 14.18 -31.83
CA LYS A 311 5.60 14.56 -32.67
C LYS A 311 5.09 13.40 -33.52
N ALA A 312 3.79 13.15 -33.42
CA ALA A 312 3.08 12.24 -34.30
C ALA A 312 2.97 12.81 -35.73
N THR A 313 3.27 12.00 -36.74
CA THR A 313 3.13 12.33 -38.16
C THR A 313 2.00 11.55 -38.86
N THR A 314 1.50 10.48 -38.24
CA THR A 314 0.41 9.64 -38.80
C THR A 314 -0.79 9.59 -37.85
N SER A 315 -1.98 9.28 -38.38
CA SER A 315 -3.21 9.14 -37.59
C SER A 315 -3.10 8.06 -36.50
N GLU A 316 -2.39 6.96 -36.78
CA GLU A 316 -2.12 5.94 -35.78
C GLU A 316 -1.22 6.46 -34.65
N GLN A 317 -0.18 7.22 -34.98
CA GLN A 317 0.70 7.84 -33.99
C GLN A 317 -0.05 8.85 -33.13
N VAL A 318 -0.95 9.65 -33.72
CA VAL A 318 -1.82 10.57 -32.97
C VAL A 318 -2.68 9.81 -31.96
N ARG A 319 -3.26 8.67 -32.37
CA ARG A 319 -4.02 7.79 -31.48
C ARG A 319 -3.15 7.22 -30.35
N GLN A 320 -1.93 6.79 -30.66
CA GLN A 320 -0.99 6.27 -29.65
C GLN A 320 -0.58 7.33 -28.63
N GLN A 321 -0.34 8.56 -29.10
CA GLN A 321 -0.03 9.71 -28.28
C GLN A 321 -1.21 10.08 -27.36
N ALA A 322 -2.44 10.09 -27.87
CA ALA A 322 -3.65 10.29 -27.06
C ALA A 322 -3.83 9.18 -26.00
N ASN A 323 -3.55 7.92 -26.37
CA ASN A 323 -3.59 6.80 -25.43
C ASN A 323 -2.53 6.92 -24.33
N ALA A 324 -1.35 7.46 -24.63
CA ALA A 324 -0.30 7.71 -23.63
C ALA A 324 -0.72 8.77 -22.61
N VAL A 325 -1.34 9.86 -23.07
CA VAL A 325 -1.95 10.86 -22.17
C VAL A 325 -3.06 10.22 -21.31
N GLY A 326 -3.90 9.39 -21.91
CA GLY A 326 -4.93 8.64 -21.19
C GLY A 326 -4.37 7.69 -20.12
N ARG A 327 -3.26 7.00 -20.41
CA ARG A 327 -2.55 6.15 -19.44
C ARG A 327 -1.96 6.99 -18.30
N ARG A 328 -1.23 8.07 -18.62
CA ARG A 328 -0.66 8.98 -17.61
C ARG A 328 -1.74 9.58 -16.73
N ASN A 329 -2.88 9.96 -17.29
CA ASN A 329 -4.01 10.47 -16.50
C ASN A 329 -4.62 9.39 -15.62
N ALA A 330 -4.74 8.15 -16.10
CA ALA A 330 -5.23 7.03 -15.31
C ALA A 330 -4.26 6.65 -14.18
N GLU A 331 -2.95 6.76 -14.42
CA GLU A 331 -1.87 6.57 -13.45
C GLU A 331 -1.89 7.70 -12.42
N VAL A 332 -1.90 8.97 -12.83
CA VAL A 332 -2.03 10.12 -11.92
C VAL A 332 -3.35 10.08 -11.17
N GLN A 333 -4.44 9.63 -11.78
CA GLN A 333 -5.69 9.38 -11.05
C GLN A 333 -5.54 8.20 -10.11
N LYS A 334 -4.88 7.11 -10.49
CA LYS A 334 -4.58 5.98 -9.61
C LYS A 334 -3.68 6.41 -8.46
N ASP A 335 -2.72 7.30 -8.64
CA ASP A 335 -1.81 7.82 -7.62
C ASP A 335 -2.43 8.96 -6.82
N LYS A 336 -3.36 9.71 -7.38
CA LYS A 336 -4.21 10.63 -6.62
C LYS A 336 -5.28 9.86 -5.85
N ILE A 337 -5.78 8.76 -6.39
CA ILE A 337 -6.70 7.85 -5.72
C ILE A 337 -5.92 7.14 -4.63
N LEU A 338 -4.80 6.46 -4.90
CA LEU A 338 -3.91 5.80 -3.94
C LEU A 338 -3.21 6.77 -2.98
N GLY A 339 -2.91 8.00 -3.41
CA GLY A 339 -2.30 9.06 -2.61
C GLY A 339 -3.31 9.85 -1.78
N ALA A 340 -4.56 10.01 -2.26
CA ALA A 340 -5.69 10.43 -1.43
C ALA A 340 -6.20 9.30 -0.55
N ILE A 341 -6.03 8.04 -0.96
CA ILE A 341 -6.28 6.81 -0.20
C ILE A 341 -5.10 6.48 0.73
N GLY A 342 -3.98 7.20 0.64
CA GLY A 342 -2.74 6.87 1.36
C GLY A 342 -2.38 5.37 1.24
N PRO A 343 -1.53 4.83 2.13
CA PRO A 343 -1.66 3.41 2.48
C PRO A 343 -3.12 3.17 2.81
N ALA A 344 -3.79 2.18 2.19
CA ALA A 344 -5.25 1.97 2.26
C ALA A 344 -5.86 2.49 3.58
N LEU A 345 -6.42 3.71 3.54
CA LEU A 345 -6.90 4.43 4.72
C LEU A 345 -7.94 3.60 5.48
N SER A 346 -8.71 2.80 4.76
CA SER A 346 -9.59 1.78 5.31
C SER A 346 -9.30 0.38 4.78
N VAL A 347 -9.42 -0.62 5.66
CA VAL A 347 -9.26 -2.04 5.29
C VAL A 347 -10.62 -2.73 5.34
N LEU A 348 -10.93 -3.57 4.35
CA LEU A 348 -12.16 -4.37 4.36
C LEU A 348 -12.13 -5.35 5.53
N TRP A 349 -12.96 -5.12 6.53
CA TRP A 349 -13.10 -5.99 7.68
C TRP A 349 -13.93 -7.24 7.33
N THR A 350 -13.44 -8.40 7.79
CA THR A 350 -14.20 -9.67 7.81
C THR A 350 -13.85 -10.43 9.08
N ALA A 351 -14.78 -11.26 9.57
CA ALA A 351 -14.56 -12.07 10.78
C ALA A 351 -13.29 -12.94 10.71
N LYS A 352 -12.88 -13.35 9.49
CA LYS A 352 -11.70 -14.20 9.28
C LYS A 352 -10.35 -13.49 9.50
N ILE A 353 -10.34 -12.16 9.47
CA ILE A 353 -9.11 -11.36 9.61
C ILE A 353 -9.18 -10.40 10.81
N SER A 354 -10.16 -10.58 11.69
CA SER A 354 -10.45 -9.64 12.77
C SER A 354 -9.26 -9.48 13.71
N ASP A 355 -8.73 -10.60 14.22
CA ASP A 355 -7.60 -10.64 15.16
C ASP A 355 -6.33 -10.02 14.55
N VAL A 356 -6.13 -10.23 13.24
CA VAL A 356 -5.00 -9.69 12.48
C VAL A 356 -5.10 -8.18 12.36
N LEU A 357 -6.30 -7.69 12.01
CA LEU A 357 -6.54 -6.26 11.88
C LEU A 357 -6.36 -5.56 13.23
N ALA A 358 -6.85 -6.16 14.32
CA ALA A 358 -6.67 -5.63 15.66
C ALA A 358 -5.19 -5.57 16.07
N PHE A 359 -4.43 -6.66 15.84
CA PHE A 359 -3.00 -6.70 16.10
C PHE A 359 -2.24 -5.61 15.32
N HIS A 360 -2.50 -5.48 14.01
CA HIS A 360 -1.86 -4.46 13.18
C HIS A 360 -2.28 -3.04 13.56
N ASN A 361 -3.53 -2.83 13.96
CA ASN A 361 -4.02 -1.55 14.45
C ASN A 361 -3.22 -1.11 15.69
N VAL A 362 -3.11 -1.99 16.69
CA VAL A 362 -2.34 -1.73 17.93
C VAL A 362 -0.84 -1.58 17.63
N SER A 363 -0.26 -2.46 16.83
CA SER A 363 1.18 -2.43 16.49
C SER A 363 1.55 -1.17 15.73
N ALA A 364 0.74 -0.76 14.75
CA ALA A 364 0.94 0.48 14.01
C ALA A 364 0.89 1.70 14.94
N PHE A 365 -0.09 1.74 15.84
CA PHE A 365 -0.20 2.82 16.81
C PHE A 365 1.00 2.85 17.78
N LYS A 366 1.40 1.71 18.35
CA LYS A 366 2.59 1.63 19.22
C LYS A 366 3.85 2.10 18.52
N LYS A 367 4.06 1.79 17.23
CA LYS A 367 5.21 2.28 16.46
C LYS A 367 5.24 3.81 16.40
N LEU A 368 4.08 4.46 16.28
CA LEU A 368 4.00 5.93 16.27
C LEU A 368 4.36 6.54 17.63
N CYS A 369 3.95 5.90 18.73
CA CYS A 369 4.29 6.36 20.08
C CYS A 369 5.80 6.39 20.35
N HIS A 370 6.57 5.50 19.71
CA HIS A 370 8.02 5.33 19.93
C HIS A 370 8.89 6.01 18.86
N LEU A 371 8.35 6.94 18.08
CA LEU A 371 9.17 7.73 17.16
C LEU A 371 10.01 8.76 17.92
N ASP A 372 11.27 8.92 17.52
CA ASP A 372 12.18 9.91 18.13
C ASP A 372 12.14 11.28 17.44
N THR A 373 11.37 11.41 16.36
CA THR A 373 11.39 12.54 15.42
C THR A 373 10.28 13.57 15.67
N TRP A 374 9.77 13.68 16.90
CA TRP A 374 8.72 14.64 17.27
C TRP A 374 9.26 16.05 17.46
N GLN A 375 8.59 17.04 16.86
CA GLN A 375 8.88 18.46 17.03
C GLN A 375 7.75 19.13 17.81
N GLU A 376 8.06 19.76 18.94
CA GLU A 376 7.08 20.51 19.75
C GLU A 376 6.58 21.75 18.98
N ILE A 377 5.27 21.93 18.94
CA ILE A 377 4.58 23.08 18.34
C ILE A 377 4.17 24.07 19.42
N SER A 378 3.58 23.58 20.51
CA SER A 378 3.07 24.43 21.60
C SER A 378 2.95 23.67 22.92
N LYS A 379 2.92 24.44 24.02
CA LYS A 379 2.71 23.97 25.37
C LYS A 379 1.82 24.93 26.14
N GLU A 380 0.58 24.51 26.41
CA GLU A 380 -0.45 25.31 27.08
C GLU A 380 -1.30 24.44 28.01
N ASP A 381 -1.70 24.95 29.18
CA ASP A 381 -2.60 24.26 30.14
C ASP A 381 -2.22 22.81 30.48
N GLY A 382 -0.91 22.56 30.62
CA GLY A 382 -0.38 21.21 30.90
C GLY A 382 -0.60 20.20 29.77
N CYS A 383 -0.74 20.69 28.54
CA CYS A 383 -0.81 19.91 27.31
C CYS A 383 0.36 20.30 26.40
N VAL A 384 1.08 19.31 25.86
CA VAL A 384 2.15 19.50 24.88
C VAL A 384 1.66 18.98 23.54
N LEU A 385 1.75 19.82 22.51
CA LEU A 385 1.42 19.43 21.15
C LEU A 385 2.70 19.30 20.32
N SER A 386 2.86 18.19 19.61
CA SER A 386 4.00 17.93 18.74
C SER A 386 3.57 17.41 17.38
N THR A 387 4.45 17.56 16.38
CA THR A 387 4.24 17.06 15.02
C THR A 387 5.43 16.25 14.53
N CYS A 388 5.18 15.30 13.65
CA CYS A 388 6.21 14.53 12.97
C CYS A 388 5.79 14.29 11.50
N LYS A 389 6.73 14.37 10.56
CA LYS A 389 6.50 14.04 9.15
C LYS A 389 6.98 12.62 8.87
N GLN A 390 6.12 11.81 8.28
CA GLN A 390 6.44 10.48 7.75
C GLN A 390 5.96 10.40 6.31
N ASP A 391 6.88 10.42 5.35
CA ASP A 391 6.56 10.41 3.91
C ASP A 391 5.50 11.47 3.53
N GLU A 392 4.34 11.04 3.02
CA GLU A 392 3.20 11.89 2.64
C GLU A 392 2.20 12.15 3.79
N LEU A 393 2.49 11.65 4.99
CA LEU A 393 1.64 11.75 6.18
C LEU A 393 2.25 12.72 7.19
N THR A 394 1.39 13.48 7.85
CA THR A 394 1.78 14.24 9.04
C THR A 394 1.12 13.63 10.26
N CYS A 395 1.89 13.41 11.32
CA CYS A 395 1.39 12.89 12.58
C CYS A 395 1.30 14.03 13.58
N VAL A 396 0.21 14.10 14.32
CA VAL A 396 0.04 15.05 15.45
C VAL A 396 -0.01 14.24 16.74
N LYS A 397 0.79 14.64 17.72
CA LYS A 397 0.85 14.06 19.06
C LYS A 397 0.42 15.10 20.09
N LEU A 398 -0.46 14.71 20.99
CA LEU A 398 -0.91 15.49 22.13
C LEU A 398 -0.60 14.74 23.42
N GLU A 399 0.16 15.36 24.31
CA GLU A 399 0.55 14.78 25.59
C GLU A 399 -0.03 15.62 26.73
N ALA A 400 -0.68 14.99 27.69
CA ALA A 400 -1.27 15.68 28.83
C ALA A 400 -1.19 14.86 30.11
N THR A 401 -1.12 15.54 31.24
CA THR A 401 -1.25 14.91 32.56
C THR A 401 -2.69 15.05 33.05
N ILE A 402 -3.24 13.94 33.57
CA ILE A 402 -4.61 13.84 34.07
C ILE A 402 -4.58 13.42 35.54
N ALA A 403 -5.28 14.15 36.41
CA ALA A 403 -5.38 13.84 37.84
C ALA A 403 -6.45 12.75 38.10
N LYS A 404 -6.29 11.60 37.43
CA LYS A 404 -7.04 10.36 37.66
C LYS A 404 -6.16 9.12 37.43
N PRO A 405 -6.49 7.98 38.08
CA PRO A 405 -5.87 6.68 37.77
C PRO A 405 -5.97 6.32 36.28
N ALA A 406 -4.97 5.63 35.75
CA ALA A 406 -4.89 5.30 34.32
C ALA A 406 -6.10 4.48 33.82
N VAL A 407 -6.66 3.60 34.67
CA VAL A 407 -7.82 2.75 34.35
C VAL A 407 -9.09 3.58 34.11
N ASP A 408 -9.30 4.64 34.90
CA ASP A 408 -10.48 5.51 34.75
C ASP A 408 -10.39 6.32 33.46
N VAL A 409 -9.20 6.83 33.16
CA VAL A 409 -8.94 7.54 31.92
C VAL A 409 -9.11 6.60 30.72
N PHE A 410 -8.58 5.37 30.80
CA PHE A 410 -8.71 4.35 29.77
C PHE A 410 -10.17 4.05 29.43
N LYS A 411 -11.05 3.90 30.43
CA LYS A 411 -12.49 3.71 30.21
C LYS A 411 -13.14 4.94 29.60
N ALA A 412 -12.79 6.14 30.06
CA ALA A 412 -13.41 7.38 29.61
C ALA A 412 -13.09 7.75 28.15
N VAL A 413 -11.92 7.36 27.63
CA VAL A 413 -11.47 7.72 26.28
C VAL A 413 -11.88 6.73 25.18
N GLN A 414 -12.52 5.60 25.52
CA GLN A 414 -13.10 4.67 24.54
C GLN A 414 -14.16 5.37 23.68
N LEU A 415 -14.34 4.92 22.44
CA LEU A 415 -15.25 5.57 21.48
C LEU A 415 -16.69 5.62 21.99
N ILE A 416 -17.15 4.61 22.73
CA ILE A 416 -18.53 4.55 23.25
C ILE A 416 -18.85 5.70 24.21
N THR A 417 -17.88 6.14 25.02
CA THR A 417 -18.03 7.27 25.96
C THR A 417 -17.59 8.59 25.34
N ARG A 418 -16.86 8.56 24.22
CA ARG A 418 -16.21 9.75 23.65
C ARG A 418 -17.18 10.87 23.28
N ALA A 419 -18.39 10.53 22.82
CA ALA A 419 -19.41 11.51 22.47
C ALA A 419 -19.91 12.36 23.66
N SER A 420 -19.69 11.91 24.91
CA SER A 420 -20.14 12.65 26.10
C SER A 420 -19.19 13.79 26.50
N TRP A 421 -18.00 13.87 25.92
CA TRP A 421 -17.01 14.88 26.28
C TRP A 421 -16.23 15.47 25.09
N ASP A 422 -16.14 14.75 23.96
CA ASP A 422 -15.40 15.23 22.78
C ASP A 422 -16.33 16.08 21.89
N PRO A 423 -16.16 17.42 21.83
CA PRO A 423 -17.08 18.32 21.14
C PRO A 423 -17.18 18.11 19.62
N ILE A 424 -16.27 17.34 19.04
CA ILE A 424 -16.27 17.01 17.60
C ILE A 424 -17.22 15.84 17.31
N ILE A 425 -17.43 14.93 18.27
CA ILE A 425 -18.19 13.70 18.08
C ILE A 425 -19.62 13.92 18.56
N THR A 426 -20.58 13.87 17.64
CA THR A 426 -22.00 14.06 17.96
C THR A 426 -22.72 12.75 18.25
N LYS A 427 -22.23 11.64 17.67
CA LYS A 427 -22.79 10.30 17.86
C LYS A 427 -21.70 9.24 17.85
N SER A 428 -21.85 8.20 18.66
CA SER A 428 -20.98 7.03 18.69
C SER A 428 -21.82 5.78 18.94
N ASP A 429 -21.90 4.90 17.95
CA ASP A 429 -22.71 3.67 18.01
C ASP A 429 -21.81 2.44 17.81
N VAL A 430 -21.89 1.46 18.71
CA VAL A 430 -21.22 0.17 18.53
C VAL A 430 -21.99 -0.63 17.47
N VAL A 431 -21.41 -0.74 16.27
CA VAL A 431 -21.97 -1.52 15.16
C VAL A 431 -21.81 -3.01 15.45
N ARG A 432 -20.67 -3.41 16.02
CA ARG A 432 -20.39 -4.80 16.38
C ARG A 432 -19.34 -4.87 17.48
N LYS A 433 -19.63 -5.59 18.56
CA LYS A 433 -18.61 -6.09 19.49
C LYS A 433 -17.91 -7.27 18.82
N VAL A 434 -16.58 -7.20 18.64
CA VAL A 434 -15.79 -8.27 18.00
C VAL A 434 -15.44 -9.32 19.04
N ASP A 435 -14.84 -8.87 20.13
CA ASP A 435 -14.52 -9.62 21.35
C ASP A 435 -14.49 -8.61 22.53
N ASP A 436 -13.94 -8.97 23.69
CA ASP A 436 -13.92 -8.08 24.86
C ASP A 436 -13.11 -6.79 24.62
N ASP A 437 -12.02 -6.90 23.86
CA ASP A 437 -10.99 -5.88 23.66
C ASP A 437 -11.17 -5.08 22.36
N ASP A 438 -11.85 -5.66 21.37
CA ASP A 438 -11.98 -5.13 20.01
C ASP A 438 -13.46 -4.86 19.65
N SER A 439 -13.73 -3.70 19.04
CA SER A 439 -15.09 -3.27 18.70
C SER A 439 -15.12 -2.46 17.40
N ILE A 440 -16.19 -2.61 16.63
CA ILE A 440 -16.46 -1.80 15.45
C ILE A 440 -17.47 -0.73 15.84
N VAL A 441 -17.06 0.52 15.68
CA VAL A 441 -17.82 1.68 16.12
C VAL A 441 -18.03 2.64 14.96
N HIS A 442 -19.27 3.08 14.78
CA HIS A 442 -19.63 4.13 13.85
C HIS A 442 -19.71 5.44 14.61
N ILE A 443 -18.91 6.42 14.20
CA ILE A 443 -18.93 7.76 14.81
C ILE A 443 -19.38 8.79 13.78
N VAL A 444 -20.16 9.77 14.25
CA VAL A 444 -20.59 10.93 13.46
C VAL A 444 -19.94 12.18 14.04
N MET A 445 -19.39 13.00 13.16
CA MET A 445 -18.72 14.24 13.50
C MET A 445 -19.55 15.46 13.07
N ALA A 446 -19.45 16.55 13.81
CA ALA A 446 -20.10 17.81 13.46
C ALA A 446 -19.62 18.34 12.10
N THR A 447 -20.55 18.89 11.30
CA THR A 447 -20.32 19.46 9.97
C THR A 447 -19.37 20.66 9.97
N ASN A 448 -19.36 21.43 11.07
CA ASN A 448 -18.45 22.54 11.32
C ASN A 448 -17.96 22.43 12.76
N PRO A 449 -16.67 22.14 13.01
CA PRO A 449 -16.09 22.25 14.34
C PRO A 449 -16.26 23.69 14.87
N PRO A 450 -16.37 23.91 16.19
CA PRO A 450 -16.50 25.25 16.75
C PRO A 450 -15.35 26.15 16.28
N GLY A 451 -15.69 27.25 15.58
CA GLY A 451 -14.74 28.24 15.05
C GLY A 451 -14.66 28.36 13.52
N GLN A 452 -15.31 27.48 12.74
CA GLN A 452 -15.27 27.53 11.27
C GLN A 452 -16.64 27.91 10.68
N SER A 453 -16.83 29.21 10.43
CA SER A 453 -17.92 29.70 9.57
C SER A 453 -17.40 29.83 8.13
N SER A 454 -17.74 28.88 7.27
CA SER A 454 -17.52 29.04 5.82
C SER A 454 -18.56 30.02 5.26
N PRO A 455 -18.19 30.99 4.39
CA PRO A 455 -19.14 31.95 3.83
C PRO A 455 -20.11 31.33 2.81
N ASP A 456 -19.89 30.08 2.39
CA ASP A 456 -20.67 29.43 1.34
C ASP A 456 -21.76 28.51 1.91
N LYS A 457 -23.02 28.95 1.82
CA LYS A 457 -24.23 28.29 2.37
C LYS A 457 -24.70 27.11 1.51
N SER A 458 -23.84 26.14 1.22
CA SER A 458 -24.31 24.82 0.77
C SER A 458 -24.49 23.91 1.99
N PRO A 459 -25.55 23.07 2.04
CA PRO A 459 -25.71 22.12 3.14
C PRO A 459 -24.63 21.04 3.00
N THR A 460 -23.52 21.19 3.70
CA THR A 460 -22.51 20.14 3.82
C THR A 460 -23.11 18.97 4.61
N LYS A 461 -22.91 17.74 4.13
CA LYS A 461 -23.38 16.54 4.84
C LYS A 461 -22.50 16.33 6.08
N PRO A 462 -23.05 15.83 7.21
CA PRO A 462 -22.23 15.45 8.36
C PRO A 462 -21.23 14.37 7.98
N SER A 463 -20.01 14.47 8.54
CA SER A 463 -18.96 13.48 8.28
C SER A 463 -19.12 12.28 9.20
N ASP A 464 -18.85 11.08 8.69
CA ASP A 464 -18.86 9.85 9.49
C ASP A 464 -17.56 9.04 9.32
N LEU A 465 -17.27 8.18 10.30
CA LEU A 465 -16.16 7.23 10.30
C LEU A 465 -16.66 5.87 10.79
N LEU A 466 -16.21 4.80 10.16
CA LEU A 466 -16.38 3.43 10.65
C LEU A 466 -15.02 2.91 11.13
N LEU A 467 -14.85 2.79 12.44
CA LEU A 467 -13.57 2.50 13.07
C LEU A 467 -13.56 1.10 13.68
N LEU A 468 -12.44 0.39 13.50
CA LEU A 468 -12.02 -0.67 14.40
C LEU A 468 -11.32 -0.01 15.59
N GLU A 469 -11.92 -0.12 16.77
CA GLU A 469 -11.33 0.18 18.07
C GLU A 469 -10.70 -1.09 18.62
N SER A 470 -9.40 -1.02 18.93
CA SER A 470 -8.65 -2.10 19.55
C SER A 470 -8.02 -1.65 20.85
N THR A 471 -8.53 -2.16 21.96
CA THR A 471 -8.10 -1.79 23.30
C THR A 471 -7.18 -2.87 23.87
N ARG A 472 -6.10 -2.49 24.54
CA ARG A 472 -5.20 -3.41 25.24
C ARG A 472 -4.90 -2.81 26.61
N PRO A 473 -5.30 -3.46 27.72
CA PRO A 473 -4.97 -2.97 29.05
C PRO A 473 -3.44 -3.01 29.29
N ALA A 474 -2.96 -2.25 30.27
CA ALA A 474 -1.54 -2.22 30.62
C ALA A 474 -1.04 -3.62 31.01
N VAL A 475 0.13 -4.01 30.49
CA VAL A 475 0.83 -5.25 30.84
C VAL A 475 2.30 -4.92 31.11
N GLY A 476 2.74 -5.07 32.36
CA GLY A 476 4.11 -4.72 32.76
C GLY A 476 4.33 -3.19 32.76
N ASN A 477 5.42 -2.74 32.12
CA ASN A 477 5.75 -1.31 32.00
C ASN A 477 5.02 -0.61 30.83
N ASP A 478 4.31 -1.35 29.98
CA ASP A 478 3.53 -0.79 28.89
C ASP A 478 2.21 -0.21 29.43
N GLY A 479 1.93 1.06 29.14
CA GLY A 479 0.65 1.71 29.45
C GLY A 479 -0.52 1.09 28.69
N HIS A 480 -1.75 1.44 29.09
CA HIS A 480 -2.96 1.04 28.37
C HIS A 480 -2.96 1.63 26.96
N VAL A 481 -3.41 0.87 25.97
CA VAL A 481 -3.45 1.30 24.56
C VAL A 481 -4.86 1.19 24.01
N ILE A 482 -5.27 2.20 23.26
CA ILE A 482 -6.47 2.15 22.43
C ILE A 482 -6.07 2.60 21.02
N ALA A 483 -6.18 1.72 20.03
CA ALA A 483 -5.87 2.03 18.65
C ALA A 483 -7.14 2.09 17.80
N TYR A 484 -7.19 3.07 16.90
CA TYR A 484 -8.29 3.31 15.98
C TYR A 484 -7.77 3.25 14.54
N ARG A 485 -8.50 2.50 13.70
CA ARG A 485 -8.26 2.45 12.26
C ARG A 485 -9.57 2.38 11.52
N SER A 486 -9.65 3.05 10.37
CA SER A 486 -10.84 2.96 9.53
C SER A 486 -10.95 1.58 8.87
N ILE A 487 -12.18 1.10 8.78
CA ILE A 487 -12.50 -0.16 8.11
C ILE A 487 -13.69 0.02 7.18
N THR A 488 -13.84 -0.90 6.22
CA THR A 488 -15.06 -1.04 5.42
C THR A 488 -15.72 -2.38 5.72
N MET A 489 -17.05 -2.45 5.61
CA MET A 489 -17.80 -3.70 5.78
C MET A 489 -18.86 -3.81 4.69
N LYS A 490 -19.00 -4.99 4.08
CA LYS A 490 -20.06 -5.22 3.08
C LYS A 490 -21.46 -5.07 3.68
N SER A 491 -21.63 -5.43 4.96
CA SER A 491 -22.89 -5.29 5.69
C SER A 491 -23.15 -3.87 6.19
N TYR A 492 -22.20 -2.95 6.04
CA TYR A 492 -22.32 -1.56 6.48
C TYR A 492 -21.75 -0.62 5.38
N PRO A 493 -22.43 -0.52 4.22
CA PRO A 493 -21.98 0.31 3.11
C PRO A 493 -22.02 1.81 3.47
N VAL A 494 -21.37 2.62 2.64
CA VAL A 494 -21.45 4.09 2.76
C VAL A 494 -22.89 4.53 2.54
N SER A 495 -23.40 5.38 3.44
CA SER A 495 -24.74 5.95 3.37
C SER A 495 -24.69 7.31 2.69
N ASP A 496 -25.67 7.61 1.84
CA ASP A 496 -25.80 8.91 1.19
C ASP A 496 -26.08 10.06 2.17
N GLN A 497 -26.42 9.75 3.42
CA GLN A 497 -26.67 10.73 4.49
C GLN A 497 -25.39 11.38 5.03
N TYR A 498 -24.24 10.72 4.87
CA TYR A 498 -22.97 11.14 5.46
C TYR A 498 -21.87 11.30 4.40
N GLU A 499 -20.88 12.12 4.71
CA GLU A 499 -19.61 12.13 3.98
C GLU A 499 -18.60 11.23 4.72
N ARG A 500 -18.37 10.02 4.20
CA ARG A 500 -17.44 9.05 4.81
C ARG A 500 -16.02 9.57 4.76
N LYS A 501 -15.46 9.85 5.93
CA LYS A 501 -14.03 10.11 6.12
C LYS A 501 -13.32 8.81 6.46
N GLU A 502 -12.00 8.82 6.36
CA GLU A 502 -11.14 7.70 6.71
C GLU A 502 -9.91 8.18 7.49
N ASN A 503 -9.39 7.32 8.34
CA ASN A 503 -8.28 7.55 9.25
C ASN A 503 -7.41 6.29 9.29
N LEU A 504 -6.12 6.48 9.00
CA LEU A 504 -5.14 5.40 8.89
C LEU A 504 -4.82 4.77 10.25
N THR A 505 -4.36 5.59 11.18
CA THR A 505 -3.98 5.17 12.54
C THR A 505 -4.14 6.36 13.46
N SER A 506 -4.93 6.17 14.51
CA SER A 506 -4.98 7.10 15.65
C SER A 506 -5.20 6.32 16.93
N GLY A 507 -5.15 6.97 18.08
CA GLY A 507 -5.33 6.25 19.33
C GLY A 507 -4.86 6.99 20.56
N PHE A 508 -4.96 6.32 21.71
CA PHE A 508 -4.49 6.76 23.00
C PHE A 508 -3.49 5.75 23.60
N MET A 509 -2.46 6.27 24.25
CA MET A 509 -1.62 5.54 25.18
C MET A 509 -1.74 6.20 26.55
N ILE A 510 -2.09 5.43 27.58
CA ILE A 510 -2.31 5.91 28.95
C ILE A 510 -1.34 5.22 29.89
N GLY A 511 -0.41 5.99 30.45
CA GLY A 511 0.54 5.53 31.45
C GLY A 511 0.11 5.89 32.86
N GLN A 512 0.35 5.00 33.82
CA GLN A 512 0.23 5.35 35.23
C GLN A 512 1.46 6.16 35.66
N SER A 513 1.26 7.27 36.38
CA SER A 513 2.39 8.03 36.93
C SER A 513 3.09 7.24 38.02
N ALA A 514 4.42 7.17 37.96
CA ALA A 514 5.22 6.48 38.97
C ALA A 514 5.21 7.21 40.34
N SER A 515 4.95 8.52 40.34
CA SER A 515 4.98 9.36 41.54
C SER A 515 3.64 9.50 42.25
N ASP A 516 2.52 9.35 41.54
CA ASP A 516 1.18 9.53 42.10
C ASP A 516 0.17 8.52 41.49
N PRO A 517 -0.40 7.59 42.29
CA PRO A 517 -1.39 6.63 41.80
C PRO A 517 -2.68 7.29 41.31
N ASN A 518 -2.97 8.53 41.74
CA ASN A 518 -4.12 9.30 41.27
C ASN A 518 -3.80 10.17 40.05
N GLN A 519 -2.66 9.95 39.39
CA GLN A 519 -2.24 10.71 38.23
C GLN A 519 -1.83 9.79 37.09
N SER A 520 -2.19 10.17 35.86
CA SER A 520 -1.85 9.43 34.64
C SER A 520 -1.33 10.35 33.55
N THR A 521 -0.51 9.79 32.66
CA THR A 521 -0.08 10.42 31.42
C THR A 521 -0.98 9.94 30.29
N LEU A 522 -1.43 10.88 29.46
CA LEU A 522 -2.29 10.62 28.31
C LEU A 522 -1.56 11.10 27.05
N ILE A 523 -1.35 10.19 26.10
CA ILE A 523 -0.79 10.49 24.78
C ILE A 523 -1.86 10.17 23.74
N TYR A 524 -2.28 11.16 22.97
CA TYR A 524 -3.14 10.99 21.80
C TYR A 524 -2.33 11.22 20.52
N ILE A 525 -2.37 10.28 19.58
CA ILE A 525 -1.75 10.44 18.27
C ILE A 525 -2.81 10.30 17.18
N ASN A 526 -2.71 11.15 16.16
CA ASN A 526 -3.53 11.06 14.96
C ASN A 526 -2.68 11.26 13.70
N GLN A 527 -2.74 10.30 12.77
CA GLN A 527 -2.15 10.45 11.45
C GLN A 527 -3.13 11.16 10.51
N ILE A 528 -2.65 12.22 9.87
CA ILE A 528 -3.43 13.02 8.92
C ILE A 528 -2.70 13.11 7.58
N THR A 529 -3.46 13.12 6.50
CA THR A 529 -2.92 13.33 5.14
C THR A 529 -2.50 14.78 4.95
N LYS A 530 -1.52 15.01 4.06
CA LYS A 530 -0.96 16.33 3.76
C LYS A 530 -2.00 17.43 3.44
N GLN A 531 -3.08 17.06 2.74
CA GLN A 531 -4.18 17.97 2.37
C GLN A 531 -4.97 18.47 3.59
N VAL A 532 -5.18 17.61 4.59
CA VAL A 532 -5.88 17.97 5.85
C VAL A 532 -4.93 18.66 6.83
N ALA A 533 -3.65 18.27 6.79
CA ALA A 533 -2.56 18.90 7.52
C ALA A 533 -2.46 20.41 7.21
N GLU A 534 -2.43 20.85 5.95
CA GLU A 534 -2.30 22.28 5.63
C GLU A 534 -3.43 23.16 6.21
N PHE A 535 -4.63 22.60 6.37
CA PHE A 535 -5.77 23.25 7.00
C PHE A 535 -5.65 23.26 8.53
N LEU A 536 -5.31 22.12 9.15
CA LEU A 536 -5.03 22.01 10.59
C LEU A 536 -3.82 22.86 11.02
N PHE A 537 -2.78 22.96 10.19
CA PHE A 537 -1.54 23.67 10.51
C PHE A 537 -1.65 25.19 10.38
N LYS A 538 -2.57 25.72 9.56
CA LYS A 538 -2.90 27.15 9.55
C LYS A 538 -3.50 27.58 10.90
N ASP A 539 -4.30 26.71 11.50
CA ASP A 539 -4.95 26.91 12.78
C ASP A 539 -4.03 26.65 13.99
N LEU A 540 -3.04 25.74 13.85
CA LEU A 540 -2.05 25.41 14.90
C LEU A 540 -0.93 26.45 15.07
N LYS A 541 -0.73 27.35 14.11
CA LYS A 541 0.22 28.48 14.22
C LYS A 541 -0.34 29.68 15.02
N GLY A 542 -1.40 29.49 15.80
CA GLY A 542 -1.88 30.48 16.78
C GLY A 542 -3.38 30.81 16.76
N GLY A 543 -4.22 30.03 16.08
CA GLY A 543 -5.65 30.36 15.89
C GLY A 543 -6.67 29.45 16.58
N SER A 544 -6.37 28.16 16.79
CA SER A 544 -7.40 27.19 17.22
C SER A 544 -6.99 26.37 18.44
N LYS A 545 -7.63 26.64 19.59
CA LYS A 545 -7.43 25.95 20.89
C LYS A 545 -8.12 24.58 20.98
N VAL A 546 -8.43 23.95 19.84
CA VAL A 546 -9.31 22.76 19.79
C VAL A 546 -8.76 21.56 20.56
N TYR A 547 -7.46 21.25 20.46
CA TYR A 547 -6.89 20.11 21.20
C TYR A 547 -6.83 20.35 22.72
N ALA A 548 -6.49 21.57 23.14
CA ALA A 548 -6.49 21.95 24.55
C ALA A 548 -7.92 21.91 25.13
N GLU A 549 -8.92 22.41 24.39
CA GLU A 549 -10.32 22.38 24.81
C GLU A 549 -10.85 20.94 24.93
N ARG A 550 -10.45 20.02 24.03
CA ARG A 550 -10.81 18.59 24.14
C ARG A 550 -10.28 17.96 25.44
N ILE A 551 -9.03 18.25 25.81
CA ILE A 551 -8.45 17.76 27.07
C ILE A 551 -9.12 18.42 28.27
N LYS A 552 -9.44 19.71 28.19
CA LYS A 552 -10.19 20.40 29.24
C LYS A 552 -11.57 19.76 29.46
N LYS A 553 -12.30 19.45 28.39
CA LYS A 553 -13.60 18.76 28.46
C LYS A 553 -13.47 17.33 29.00
N LEU A 554 -12.43 16.59 28.63
CA LEU A 554 -12.14 15.30 29.23
C LEU A 554 -11.88 15.42 30.75
N ARG A 555 -11.09 16.41 31.18
CA ARG A 555 -10.83 16.69 32.60
C ARG A 555 -12.12 17.07 33.35
N GLU A 556 -13.01 17.85 32.73
CA GLU A 556 -14.33 18.18 33.29
C GLU A 556 -15.22 16.93 33.44
N TYR A 557 -15.30 16.10 32.39
CA TYR A 557 -16.06 14.85 32.40
C TYR A 557 -15.60 13.89 33.51
N LEU A 558 -14.29 13.72 33.65
CA LEU A 558 -13.68 12.87 34.69
C LEU A 558 -13.88 13.40 36.12
N LYS A 559 -14.15 14.71 36.30
CA LYS A 559 -14.53 15.27 37.62
C LYS A 559 -15.96 14.91 38.01
N VAL A 560 -16.88 14.86 37.04
CA VAL A 560 -18.32 14.64 37.28
C VAL A 560 -18.65 13.16 37.50
N GLN A 561 -17.86 12.23 36.95
CA GLN A 561 -18.02 10.78 37.15
C GLN A 561 -17.75 10.29 38.59
N ILE A 562 -17.41 11.18 39.53
CA ILE A 562 -17.31 10.88 40.96
C ILE A 562 -18.72 10.88 41.58
N VAL A 563 -19.55 9.85 41.31
CA VAL A 563 -20.54 9.28 42.25
C VAL A 563 -20.99 7.93 41.69
N THR A 564 -20.45 6.82 42.21
CA THR A 564 -21.16 5.60 42.65
C THR A 564 -20.15 4.46 42.86
N PHE A 565 -19.80 4.19 44.11
CA PHE A 565 -19.43 2.84 44.54
C PHE A 565 -20.66 2.30 45.29
N PRO A 566 -21.27 1.16 44.91
CA PRO A 566 -21.98 0.38 45.91
C PRO A 566 -20.93 -0.20 46.86
N ASP A 567 -21.12 -0.01 48.16
CA ASP A 567 -20.25 -0.54 49.21
C ASP A 567 -19.97 -2.02 48.95
N ILE A 568 -18.68 -2.36 48.82
CA ILE A 568 -18.23 -3.75 48.87
C ILE A 568 -18.35 -4.15 50.36
N PRO A 569 -19.15 -5.17 50.71
CA PRO A 569 -19.25 -5.60 52.10
C PRO A 569 -17.85 -6.00 52.58
N THR A 570 -17.49 -5.57 53.78
CA THR A 570 -16.23 -5.99 54.39
C THR A 570 -16.26 -7.49 54.67
N VAL A 571 -15.09 -8.12 54.80
CA VAL A 571 -14.98 -9.56 55.12
C VAL A 571 -15.73 -9.90 56.43
N GLU A 572 -15.89 -8.94 57.35
CA GLU A 572 -16.71 -9.08 58.56
C GLU A 572 -18.22 -9.17 58.27
N ASP A 573 -18.72 -8.50 57.23
CA ASP A 573 -20.13 -8.55 56.80
C ASP A 573 -20.48 -9.90 56.14
N ILE A 574 -19.50 -10.54 55.50
CA ILE A 574 -19.64 -11.87 54.88
C ILE A 574 -19.59 -12.98 55.95
N LEU A 575 -18.83 -12.77 57.03
CA LEU A 575 -18.72 -13.73 58.13
C LEU A 575 -19.90 -13.68 59.11
N SER A 576 -20.63 -12.56 59.19
CA SER A 576 -21.84 -12.45 60.02
C SER A 576 -23.10 -13.05 59.36
N SER A 577 -23.09 -13.21 58.03
CA SER A 577 -24.24 -13.69 57.24
C SER A 577 -24.25 -15.20 56.96
N THR A 578 -23.23 -15.94 57.40
CA THR A 578 -23.12 -17.40 57.22
C THR A 578 -23.32 -18.18 58.52
N SER A 579 -24.45 -17.94 59.20
CA SER A 579 -24.89 -18.76 60.34
C SER A 579 -26.15 -19.55 60.02
N SER A 580 -26.18 -20.27 58.89
CA SER A 580 -27.23 -21.23 58.58
C SER A 580 -26.81 -22.22 57.49
N ILE A 581 -26.65 -23.50 57.88
CA ILE A 581 -26.81 -24.73 57.05
C ILE A 581 -25.57 -24.99 56.14
N VAL A 582 -24.80 -26.09 56.23
CA VAL A 582 -25.14 -27.53 56.21
C VAL A 582 -24.00 -28.34 56.86
N LYS A 583 -24.35 -29.30 57.73
CA LYS A 583 -23.53 -30.45 58.14
C LYS A 583 -23.15 -31.29 56.92
N VAL A 584 -21.86 -31.52 56.68
CA VAL A 584 -21.40 -32.65 55.86
C VAL A 584 -20.48 -33.52 56.71
N GLU A 585 -20.95 -34.74 56.94
CA GLU A 585 -20.26 -35.80 57.67
C GLU A 585 -18.95 -36.20 57.00
N THR A 586 -17.97 -36.45 57.86
CA THR A 586 -16.65 -36.96 57.56
C THR A 586 -16.72 -38.46 57.26
N ILE A 587 -16.24 -38.88 56.09
CA ILE A 587 -15.70 -40.24 55.91
C ILE A 587 -14.28 -40.08 55.34
N LEU A 588 -13.32 -40.11 56.25
CA LEU A 588 -11.93 -40.44 55.98
C LEU A 588 -11.77 -41.93 56.29
N SER A 589 -11.49 -42.76 55.29
CA SER A 589 -10.86 -44.06 55.51
C SER A 589 -9.42 -43.97 55.02
N THR A 590 -8.51 -44.03 55.99
CA THR A 590 -7.07 -44.17 55.86
C THR A 590 -6.65 -45.53 55.30
N ASP A 591 -5.49 -45.53 54.65
CA ASP A 591 -4.72 -46.70 54.23
C ASP A 591 -4.56 -47.79 55.32
N SER A 592 -4.73 -49.05 54.89
CA SER A 592 -3.91 -50.22 55.26
C SER A 592 -4.14 -51.36 54.28
#